data_AF-A0A8S3DXV7-F1
#
_entry.id   AF-A0A8S3DXV7-F1
#
_cell.length_a   1.000
_cell.length_b   1.000
_cell.length_c   1.000
_cell.angle_alpha   90.00
_cell.angle_beta   90.00
_cell.angle_gamma   90.00
#
_symmetry.space_group_name_H-M   'P 1'
#
loop_
_entity.id
_entity.type
_entity.pdbx_description
1 polymer ?
#
loop_
_entity_poly.entity_id
_entity_poly.type
_entity_poly.pdbx_seq_one_letter_code
_entity_poly.pdbx_strand_id
1 'polypeptide(L)'
;MIREKVIKLNKQVEQYLIEGVLVEEYVLKSISALLKFMKECNICLRWIILHTSELPVGADNNKRCKQMLQMVVTDSQYNPADVFKLLLNTAQFEFNLKELVSLLLAEKHERWIANRKEAVERLIELADVFSGAMPLTRVEKNDNLQAWFRKMAKSIESLDFQDWTSAGRQTNQIMTALDEVQQFHELDANMQVKQFLNDNKRLLSTMILLNNVQESTISIMDLVADLSYAWIIIDSFTGVMQEGIKRSPSLVTKLRATFLK
;
A
#
# COMPACT_ATOMS: atom_id res chain seq x y z
N MET A 1 -25.64 10.47 7.01
CA MET A 1 -26.48 9.26 6.78
C MET A 1 -25.67 8.18 6.06
N ILE A 2 -26.01 6.88 6.20
CA ILE A 2 -25.25 5.75 5.62
C ILE A 2 -25.08 5.86 4.09
N ARG A 3 -26.09 6.38 3.36
CA ARG A 3 -25.98 6.65 1.92
C ARG A 3 -24.85 7.62 1.57
N GLU A 4 -24.71 8.72 2.30
CA GLU A 4 -23.61 9.68 2.08
C GLU A 4 -22.26 9.01 2.29
N LYS A 5 -22.18 8.08 3.25
CA LYS A 5 -20.99 7.28 3.48
C LYS A 5 -20.71 6.35 2.30
N VAL A 6 -21.72 5.65 1.75
CA VAL A 6 -21.57 4.81 0.54
C VAL A 6 -21.09 5.64 -0.66
N ILE A 7 -21.69 6.80 -0.91
CA ILE A 7 -21.29 7.69 -2.02
C ILE A 7 -19.86 8.20 -1.82
N LYS A 8 -19.50 8.60 -0.60
CA LYS A 8 -18.15 9.06 -0.26
C LYS A 8 -17.12 7.94 -0.48
N LEU A 9 -17.39 6.74 0.06
CA LEU A 9 -16.49 5.60 -0.08
C LEU A 9 -16.34 5.20 -1.55
N ASN A 10 -17.42 5.18 -2.32
CA ASN A 10 -17.35 4.94 -3.76
C ASN A 10 -16.36 5.86 -4.47
N LYS A 11 -16.47 7.17 -4.25
CA LYS A 11 -15.56 8.16 -4.84
C LYS A 11 -14.12 7.94 -4.40
N GLN A 12 -13.89 7.60 -3.14
CA GLN A 12 -12.56 7.36 -2.60
C GLN A 12 -11.94 6.07 -3.15
N VAL A 13 -12.72 4.98 -3.27
CA VAL A 13 -12.21 3.73 -3.86
C VAL A 13 -11.89 3.95 -5.33
N GLU A 14 -12.71 4.69 -6.06
CA GLU A 14 -12.44 5.02 -7.47
C GLU A 14 -11.11 5.74 -7.66
N GLN A 15 -10.72 6.63 -6.74
CA GLN A 15 -9.42 7.30 -6.79
C GLN A 15 -8.25 6.31 -6.70
N TYR A 16 -8.36 5.28 -5.86
CA TYR A 16 -7.34 4.22 -5.78
C TYR A 16 -7.33 3.28 -6.98
N LEU A 17 -8.41 3.23 -7.76
CA LEU A 17 -8.51 2.44 -8.99
C LEU A 17 -8.04 3.20 -10.24
N ILE A 18 -7.68 4.48 -10.11
CA ILE A 18 -7.05 5.23 -11.20
C ILE A 18 -5.65 4.66 -11.42
N GLU A 19 -5.32 4.39 -12.69
CA GLU A 19 -4.01 3.89 -13.09
C GLU A 19 -2.89 4.81 -12.59
N GLY A 20 -1.83 4.21 -12.02
CA GLY A 20 -0.70 4.95 -11.46
C GLY A 20 -0.90 5.49 -10.04
N VAL A 21 -2.07 5.36 -9.42
CA VAL A 21 -2.27 5.76 -8.01
C VAL A 21 -1.82 4.66 -7.04
N LEU A 22 -2.35 3.45 -7.20
CA LEU A 22 -1.99 2.31 -6.35
C LEU A 22 -0.72 1.63 -6.89
N VAL A 23 0.42 2.28 -6.71
CA VAL A 23 1.76 1.76 -7.07
C VAL A 23 2.51 1.27 -5.85
N GLU A 24 3.54 0.44 -6.06
CA GLU A 24 4.35 -0.16 -4.98
C GLU A 24 4.87 0.87 -3.97
N GLU A 25 5.42 1.99 -4.45
CA GLU A 25 5.95 3.06 -3.60
C GLU A 25 4.88 3.64 -2.67
N TYR A 26 3.66 3.82 -3.19
CA TYR A 26 2.54 4.33 -2.42
C TYR A 26 2.08 3.31 -1.37
N VAL A 27 2.01 2.03 -1.75
CA VAL A 27 1.65 0.92 -0.85
C VAL A 27 2.64 0.83 0.31
N LEU A 28 3.94 0.82 0.03
CA LEU A 28 4.99 0.75 1.06
C LEU A 28 4.91 1.90 2.08
N LYS A 29 4.53 3.11 1.64
CA LYS A 29 4.37 4.29 2.50
C LYS A 29 3.05 4.33 3.24
N SER A 30 1.98 3.77 2.67
CA SER A 30 0.60 4.01 3.10
C SER A 30 -0.18 2.76 3.48
N ILE A 31 0.47 1.60 3.64
CA ILE A 31 -0.20 0.30 3.88
C ILE A 31 -1.20 0.35 5.05
N SER A 32 -0.83 0.95 6.19
CA SER A 32 -1.72 1.07 7.35
C SER A 32 -2.98 1.88 7.05
N ALA A 33 -2.86 2.94 6.26
CA ALA A 33 -4.00 3.76 5.84
C ALA A 33 -4.89 3.01 4.83
N LEU A 34 -4.27 2.28 3.90
CA LEU A 34 -4.96 1.45 2.91
C LEU A 34 -5.76 0.32 3.58
N LEU A 35 -5.19 -0.37 4.58
CA LEU A 35 -5.89 -1.40 5.35
C LEU A 35 -7.06 -0.83 6.15
N LYS A 36 -6.88 0.35 6.77
CA LYS A 36 -7.96 1.05 7.48
C LYS A 36 -9.10 1.40 6.54
N PHE A 37 -8.78 1.89 5.35
CA PHE A 37 -9.76 2.24 4.33
C PHE A 37 -10.51 1.01 3.78
N MET A 38 -9.79 -0.07 3.48
CA MET A 38 -10.37 -1.37 3.11
C MET A 38 -11.37 -1.84 4.17
N LYS A 39 -10.98 -1.77 5.45
CA LYS A 39 -11.84 -2.15 6.58
C LYS A 39 -13.09 -1.28 6.65
N GLU A 40 -12.96 0.02 6.45
CA GLU A 40 -14.12 0.93 6.44
C GLU A 40 -15.11 0.58 5.31
N CYS A 41 -14.60 0.25 4.12
CA CYS A 41 -15.43 -0.19 3.00
C CYS A 41 -16.20 -1.47 3.33
N ASN A 42 -15.52 -2.51 3.82
CA ASN A 42 -16.15 -3.79 4.16
C ASN A 42 -17.15 -3.71 5.31
N ILE A 43 -16.85 -2.91 6.34
CA ILE A 43 -17.82 -2.68 7.42
C ILE A 43 -19.07 -1.98 6.88
N CYS A 44 -18.90 -0.98 6.02
CA CYS A 44 -20.03 -0.27 5.41
C CYS A 44 -20.86 -1.21 4.54
N LEU A 45 -20.21 -2.02 3.70
CA LEU A 45 -20.85 -3.02 2.84
C LEU A 45 -21.60 -4.06 3.66
N ARG A 46 -20.94 -4.65 4.67
CA ARG A 46 -21.56 -5.65 5.54
C ARG A 46 -22.78 -5.10 6.25
N TRP A 47 -22.69 -3.88 6.78
CA TRP A 47 -23.81 -3.25 7.45
C TRP A 47 -24.98 -3.05 6.48
N ILE A 48 -24.77 -2.39 5.34
CA ILE A 48 -25.88 -2.07 4.44
C ILE A 48 -26.49 -3.33 3.85
N ILE A 49 -25.68 -4.28 3.39
CA ILE A 49 -26.15 -5.53 2.76
C ILE A 49 -27.00 -6.35 3.74
N LEU A 50 -26.56 -6.52 4.99
CA LEU A 50 -27.30 -7.32 5.98
C LEU A 50 -28.57 -6.64 6.51
N HIS A 51 -28.60 -5.30 6.54
CA HIS A 51 -29.74 -4.56 7.07
C HIS A 51 -30.79 -4.21 6.00
N THR A 52 -30.46 -4.42 4.71
CA THR A 52 -31.38 -4.24 3.58
C THR A 52 -31.67 -5.54 2.83
N SER A 53 -31.19 -6.68 3.34
CA SER A 53 -31.46 -7.98 2.73
C SER A 53 -32.94 -8.35 2.85
N GLU A 54 -33.41 -9.17 1.92
CA GLU A 54 -34.76 -9.73 1.98
C GLU A 54 -34.98 -10.51 3.29
N LEU A 55 -36.22 -10.50 3.77
CA LEU A 55 -36.58 -11.23 4.97
C LEU A 55 -36.54 -12.73 4.68
N PRO A 56 -36.06 -13.57 5.63
CA PRO A 56 -36.10 -15.02 5.48
C PRO A 56 -37.53 -15.52 5.24
N VAL A 57 -37.64 -16.65 4.53
CA VAL A 57 -38.93 -17.29 4.23
C VAL A 57 -39.73 -17.49 5.53
N GLY A 58 -40.94 -16.94 5.58
CA GLY A 58 -41.84 -16.99 6.74
C GLY A 58 -41.76 -15.76 7.68
N ALA A 59 -40.66 -15.01 7.70
CA ALA A 59 -40.54 -13.76 8.46
C ALA A 59 -41.38 -12.62 7.83
N ASP A 60 -41.65 -12.71 6.52
CA ASP A 60 -42.57 -11.82 5.81
C ASP A 60 -44.01 -11.83 6.33
N ASN A 61 -44.42 -12.88 7.04
CA ASN A 61 -45.75 -12.94 7.64
C ASN A 61 -45.85 -12.03 8.88
N ASN A 62 -44.72 -11.56 9.42
CA ASN A 62 -44.67 -10.66 10.56
C ASN A 62 -44.66 -9.19 10.11
N LYS A 63 -45.79 -8.49 10.34
CA LYS A 63 -45.94 -7.07 10.01
C LYS A 63 -44.86 -6.18 10.63
N ARG A 64 -44.36 -6.51 11.83
CA ARG A 64 -43.33 -5.73 12.52
C ARG A 64 -41.97 -5.84 11.82
N CYS A 65 -41.62 -7.04 11.34
CA CYS A 65 -40.38 -7.26 10.59
C CYS A 65 -40.37 -6.48 9.28
N LYS A 66 -41.49 -6.50 8.54
CA LYS A 66 -41.67 -5.71 7.32
C LYS A 66 -41.57 -4.22 7.56
N GLN A 67 -42.24 -3.70 8.59
CA GLN A 67 -42.17 -2.29 8.96
C GLN A 67 -40.74 -1.87 9.31
N MET A 68 -40.01 -2.69 10.08
CA MET A 68 -38.64 -2.37 10.47
C MET A 68 -37.68 -2.38 9.28
N LEU A 69 -37.79 -3.35 8.36
CA LEU A 69 -37.02 -3.35 7.12
C LEU A 69 -37.33 -2.10 6.27
N GLN A 70 -38.62 -1.76 6.11
CA GLN A 70 -39.03 -0.60 5.32
C GLN A 70 -38.52 0.73 5.91
N MET A 71 -38.54 0.85 7.25
CA MET A 71 -37.94 1.98 7.96
C MET A 71 -36.45 2.06 7.68
N VAL A 72 -35.71 0.95 7.84
CA VAL A 72 -34.27 0.92 7.57
C VAL A 72 -33.97 1.29 6.12
N VAL A 73 -34.70 0.77 5.14
CA VAL A 73 -34.51 1.10 3.71
C VAL A 73 -34.76 2.58 3.44
N THR A 74 -35.79 3.16 4.08
CA THR A 74 -36.18 4.55 3.91
C THR A 74 -35.18 5.49 4.58
N ASP A 75 -34.85 5.24 5.85
CA ASP A 75 -33.92 6.04 6.65
C ASP A 75 -32.47 5.91 6.16
N SER A 76 -32.10 4.75 5.62
CA SER A 76 -30.79 4.56 4.98
C SER A 76 -30.68 5.23 3.61
N GLN A 77 -31.82 5.58 2.99
CA GLN A 77 -31.92 5.95 1.58
C GLN A 77 -31.20 4.93 0.69
N TYR A 78 -31.49 3.65 0.90
CA TYR A 78 -30.81 2.56 0.21
C TYR A 78 -30.96 2.66 -1.31
N ASN A 79 -29.82 2.57 -2.01
CA ASN A 79 -29.76 2.47 -3.47
C ASN A 79 -28.94 1.23 -3.86
N PRO A 80 -29.58 0.18 -4.41
CA PRO A 80 -28.90 -1.03 -4.84
C PRO A 80 -27.73 -0.78 -5.79
N ALA A 81 -27.87 0.19 -6.71
CA ALA A 81 -26.83 0.49 -7.69
C ALA A 81 -25.57 1.08 -7.06
N ASP A 82 -25.72 1.99 -6.07
CA ASP A 82 -24.58 2.60 -5.38
C ASP A 82 -23.86 1.58 -4.50
N VAL A 83 -24.60 0.69 -3.83
CA VAL A 83 -24.04 -0.37 -2.99
C VAL A 83 -23.34 -1.43 -3.83
N PHE A 84 -23.96 -1.82 -4.95
CA PHE A 84 -23.36 -2.76 -5.89
C PHE A 84 -22.07 -2.18 -6.51
N LYS A 85 -22.09 -0.89 -6.89
CA LYS A 85 -20.89 -0.18 -7.35
C LYS A 85 -19.78 -0.18 -6.29
N LEU A 86 -20.13 0.06 -5.03
CA LEU A 86 -19.16 0.03 -3.92
C LEU A 86 -18.57 -1.37 -3.76
N LEU A 87 -19.39 -2.41 -3.80
CA LEU A 87 -18.94 -3.80 -3.72
C LEU A 87 -17.92 -4.12 -4.81
N LEU A 88 -18.24 -3.82 -6.07
CA LEU A 88 -17.36 -4.07 -7.21
C LEU A 88 -16.03 -3.30 -7.10
N ASN A 89 -16.10 -2.01 -6.76
CA ASN A 89 -14.93 -1.17 -6.63
C ASN A 89 -14.04 -1.64 -5.46
N THR A 90 -14.65 -1.95 -4.31
CA THR A 90 -13.94 -2.43 -3.12
C THR A 90 -13.26 -3.77 -3.39
N ALA A 91 -13.94 -4.72 -4.03
CA ALA A 91 -13.35 -6.01 -4.40
C ALA A 91 -12.16 -5.85 -5.37
N GLN A 92 -12.28 -4.97 -6.38
CA GLN A 92 -11.17 -4.70 -7.29
C GLN A 92 -9.98 -4.06 -6.56
N PHE A 93 -10.24 -3.11 -5.67
CA PHE A 93 -9.20 -2.45 -4.88
C PHE A 93 -8.46 -3.45 -3.97
N GLU A 94 -9.21 -4.33 -3.30
CA GLU A 94 -8.66 -5.39 -2.47
C GLU A 94 -7.79 -6.36 -3.27
N PHE A 95 -8.28 -6.79 -4.43
CA PHE A 95 -7.55 -7.67 -5.32
C PHE A 95 -6.22 -7.05 -5.76
N ASN A 96 -6.25 -5.82 -6.28
CA ASN A 96 -5.04 -5.11 -6.73
C ASN A 96 -4.05 -4.90 -5.57
N LEU A 97 -4.54 -4.50 -4.39
CA LEU A 97 -3.69 -4.31 -3.22
C LEU A 97 -3.08 -5.64 -2.76
N LYS A 98 -3.83 -6.75 -2.82
CA LYS A 98 -3.35 -8.07 -2.42
C LYS A 98 -2.29 -8.59 -3.37
N GLU A 99 -2.45 -8.40 -4.68
CA GLU A 99 -1.43 -8.74 -5.66
C GLU A 99 -0.13 -7.96 -5.41
N LEU A 100 -0.21 -6.65 -5.22
CA LEU A 100 0.97 -5.82 -4.93
C LEU A 100 1.66 -6.22 -3.62
N VAL A 101 0.89 -6.44 -2.54
CA VAL A 101 1.45 -6.88 -1.26
C VAL A 101 2.10 -8.24 -1.38
N SER A 102 1.51 -9.16 -2.15
CA SER A 102 2.08 -10.51 -2.36
C SER A 102 3.39 -10.45 -3.13
N LEU A 103 3.46 -9.62 -4.18
CA LEU A 103 4.68 -9.36 -4.95
C LEU A 103 5.78 -8.76 -4.06
N LEU A 104 5.43 -7.72 -3.28
CA LEU A 104 6.36 -7.07 -2.36
C LEU A 104 6.88 -8.03 -1.29
N LEU A 105 6.06 -8.95 -0.78
CA LEU A 105 6.49 -9.96 0.19
C LEU A 105 7.42 -11.00 -0.44
N ALA A 106 7.11 -11.47 -1.64
CA ALA A 106 7.94 -12.45 -2.35
C ALA A 106 9.34 -11.91 -2.64
N GLU A 107 9.44 -10.66 -3.07
CA GLU A 107 10.71 -10.02 -3.44
C GLU A 107 11.40 -9.29 -2.27
N LYS A 108 10.77 -9.25 -1.08
CA LYS A 108 11.20 -8.43 0.06
C LYS A 108 12.67 -8.65 0.44
N HIS A 109 13.05 -9.91 0.59
CA HIS A 109 14.39 -10.29 1.04
C HIS A 109 15.46 -9.96 -0.02
N GLU A 110 15.20 -10.31 -1.27
CA GLU A 110 16.12 -10.06 -2.38
C GLU A 110 16.31 -8.56 -2.63
N ARG A 111 15.22 -7.79 -2.67
CA ARG A 111 15.27 -6.32 -2.83
C ARG A 111 16.03 -5.66 -1.69
N TRP A 112 15.86 -6.14 -0.45
CA TRP A 112 16.58 -5.57 0.70
C TRP A 112 18.09 -5.82 0.59
N ILE A 113 18.51 -7.05 0.23
CA ILE A 113 19.92 -7.40 0.03
C ILE A 113 20.52 -6.59 -1.12
N ALA A 114 19.81 -6.47 -2.24
CA ALA A 114 20.24 -5.71 -3.40
C ALA A 114 20.44 -4.22 -3.05
N ASN A 115 19.46 -3.59 -2.39
CA ASN A 115 19.56 -2.20 -1.95
C ASN A 115 20.71 -1.98 -0.96
N ARG A 116 20.93 -2.92 -0.03
CA ARG A 116 22.04 -2.85 0.93
C ARG A 116 23.38 -2.90 0.19
N LYS A 117 23.54 -3.85 -0.73
CA LYS A 117 24.75 -4.03 -1.52
C LYS A 117 25.05 -2.78 -2.36
N GLU A 118 24.06 -2.28 -3.08
CA GLU A 118 24.22 -1.09 -3.92
C GLU A 118 24.56 0.16 -3.10
N ALA A 119 23.95 0.34 -1.92
CA ALA A 119 24.28 1.44 -1.02
C ALA A 119 25.75 1.36 -0.51
N VAL A 120 26.21 0.16 -0.15
CA VAL A 120 27.61 -0.07 0.26
C VAL A 120 28.57 0.25 -0.88
N GLU A 121 28.32 -0.28 -2.09
CA GLU A 121 29.15 -0.06 -3.28
C GLU A 121 29.27 1.43 -3.61
N ARG A 122 28.15 2.16 -3.65
CA ARG A 122 28.14 3.61 -3.92
C ARG A 122 28.88 4.44 -2.86
N LEU A 123 28.83 4.05 -1.58
CA LEU A 123 29.61 4.73 -0.55
C LEU A 123 31.11 4.43 -0.64
N ILE A 124 31.49 3.21 -1.04
CA ILE A 124 32.89 2.86 -1.30
C ILE A 124 33.42 3.64 -2.50
N GLU A 125 32.64 3.75 -3.58
CA GLU A 125 32.99 4.57 -4.75
C GLU A 125 33.20 6.04 -4.36
N LEU A 126 32.32 6.61 -3.53
CA LEU A 126 32.52 7.96 -3.00
C LEU A 126 33.81 8.06 -2.18
N ALA A 127 34.09 7.09 -1.31
CA ALA A 127 35.34 7.08 -0.55
C ALA A 127 36.58 7.05 -1.45
N ASP A 128 36.53 6.31 -2.56
CA ASP A 128 37.63 6.21 -3.52
C ASP A 128 37.81 7.50 -4.33
N VAL A 129 36.74 8.23 -4.62
CA VAL A 129 36.82 9.59 -5.19
C VAL A 129 37.60 10.53 -4.25
N PHE A 130 37.30 10.54 -2.96
CA PHE A 130 38.01 11.37 -1.97
C PHE A 130 39.43 10.89 -1.63
N SER A 131 39.81 9.67 -2.04
CA SER A 131 41.18 9.14 -1.86
C SER A 131 42.21 9.80 -2.78
N GLY A 132 41.77 10.48 -3.84
CA GLY A 132 42.63 11.01 -4.90
C GLY A 132 43.09 9.98 -5.93
N ALA A 133 42.64 8.72 -5.83
CA ALA A 133 42.96 7.66 -6.79
C ALA A 133 42.22 7.79 -8.14
N MET A 134 41.16 8.61 -8.20
CA MET A 134 40.32 8.82 -9.39
C MET A 134 40.63 10.19 -10.04
N PRO A 135 41.52 10.25 -11.05
CA PRO A 135 41.99 11.52 -11.64
C PRO A 135 40.93 12.29 -12.45
N LEU A 136 39.78 11.68 -12.75
CA LEU A 136 38.72 12.26 -13.58
C LEU A 136 37.76 13.18 -12.80
N THR A 137 37.69 13.02 -11.49
CA THR A 137 36.84 13.82 -10.60
C THR A 137 37.64 14.97 -10.03
N ARG A 138 37.26 16.23 -10.30
CA ARG A 138 37.87 17.47 -9.77
C ARG A 138 37.63 17.67 -8.26
N VAL A 139 37.73 16.60 -7.49
CA VAL A 139 37.48 16.57 -6.05
C VAL A 139 38.83 16.58 -5.35
N GLU A 140 39.00 17.46 -4.37
CA GLU A 140 40.22 17.50 -3.57
C GLU A 140 40.29 16.26 -2.67
N LYS A 141 41.51 15.73 -2.53
CA LYS A 141 41.75 14.59 -1.66
C LYS A 141 41.40 14.97 -0.21
N ASN A 142 40.56 14.16 0.44
CA ASN A 142 40.17 14.36 1.83
C ASN A 142 40.15 13.02 2.58
N ASP A 143 41.23 12.74 3.32
CA ASP A 143 41.42 11.49 4.05
C ASP A 143 40.34 11.30 5.15
N ASN A 144 39.82 12.40 5.74
CA ASN A 144 38.77 12.34 6.76
C ASN A 144 37.44 11.88 6.15
N LEU A 145 37.05 12.45 5.00
CA LEU A 145 35.83 12.06 4.29
C LEU A 145 35.92 10.64 3.74
N GLN A 146 37.09 10.25 3.22
CA GLN A 146 37.34 8.87 2.80
C GLN A 146 37.10 7.88 3.96
N ALA A 147 37.72 8.12 5.11
CA ALA A 147 37.57 7.26 6.29
C ALA A 147 36.12 7.24 6.79
N TRP A 148 35.43 8.38 6.73
CA TRP A 148 34.03 8.50 7.13
C TRP A 148 33.09 7.69 6.22
N PHE A 149 33.22 7.82 4.89
CA PHE A 149 32.40 7.06 3.94
C PHE A 149 32.64 5.55 4.06
N ARG A 150 33.89 5.11 4.24
CA ARG A 150 34.22 3.69 4.51
C ARG A 150 33.61 3.19 5.81
N LYS A 151 33.59 4.03 6.86
CA LYS A 151 32.93 3.69 8.12
C LYS A 151 31.42 3.55 7.94
N MET A 152 30.77 4.46 7.19
CA MET A 152 29.34 4.36 6.90
C MET A 152 29.01 3.12 6.06
N ALA A 153 29.82 2.81 5.04
CA ALA A 153 29.66 1.59 4.24
C ALA A 153 29.72 0.33 5.11
N LYS A 154 30.68 0.24 6.03
CA LYS A 154 30.78 -0.87 6.99
C LYS A 154 29.57 -0.95 7.93
N SER A 155 29.03 0.20 8.36
CA SER A 155 27.81 0.24 9.16
C SER A 155 26.60 -0.31 8.39
N ILE A 156 26.43 0.06 7.11
CA ILE A 156 25.36 -0.46 6.25
C ILE A 156 25.55 -1.98 6.01
N GLU A 157 26.78 -2.42 5.80
CA GLU A 157 27.10 -3.84 5.60
C GLU A 157 26.76 -4.69 6.83
N SER A 158 26.91 -4.12 8.03
CA SER A 158 26.56 -4.79 9.29
C SER A 158 25.07 -4.86 9.60
N LEU A 159 24.21 -4.23 8.79
CA LEU A 159 22.77 -4.32 8.96
C LEU A 159 22.30 -5.77 8.76
N ASP A 160 21.45 -6.23 9.66
CA ASP A 160 20.85 -7.57 9.61
C ASP A 160 19.37 -7.48 9.23
N PHE A 161 18.95 -8.34 8.31
CA PHE A 161 17.55 -8.48 7.92
C PHE A 161 16.70 -9.10 9.03
N GLN A 162 17.28 -9.95 9.90
CA GLN A 162 16.53 -10.62 10.96
C GLN A 162 16.14 -9.68 12.11
N ASP A 163 16.97 -8.65 12.38
CA ASP A 163 16.68 -7.61 13.37
C ASP A 163 16.28 -6.29 12.72
N TRP A 164 15.06 -6.25 12.17
CA TRP A 164 14.47 -5.06 11.55
C TRP A 164 14.43 -3.82 12.43
N THR A 165 14.27 -4.00 13.75
CA THR A 165 14.13 -2.86 14.67
C THR A 165 15.48 -2.18 14.85
N SER A 166 16.54 -2.96 15.08
CA SER A 166 17.89 -2.44 15.17
C SER A 166 18.35 -1.90 13.81
N ALA A 167 18.18 -2.68 12.74
CA ALA A 167 18.56 -2.28 11.38
C ALA A 167 17.85 -1.00 10.94
N GLY A 168 16.56 -0.85 11.23
CA GLY A 168 15.80 0.36 10.92
C GLY A 168 16.30 1.59 11.68
N ARG A 169 16.65 1.45 12.97
CA ARG A 169 17.23 2.55 13.76
C ARG A 169 18.61 2.95 13.25
N GLN A 170 19.47 1.97 12.99
CA GLN A 170 20.81 2.20 12.43
C GLN A 170 20.74 2.85 11.05
N THR A 171 19.82 2.39 10.20
CA THR A 171 19.61 2.98 8.87
C THR A 171 19.19 4.45 8.97
N ASN A 172 18.27 4.79 9.87
CA ASN A 172 17.88 6.18 10.10
C ASN A 172 19.05 7.04 10.61
N GLN A 173 19.88 6.52 11.53
CA GLN A 173 21.08 7.22 11.99
C GLN A 173 22.06 7.49 10.85
N ILE A 174 22.28 6.52 9.96
CA ILE A 174 23.14 6.67 8.79
C ILE A 174 22.55 7.73 7.83
N MET A 175 21.23 7.71 7.58
CA MET A 175 20.57 8.72 6.75
C MET A 175 20.73 10.13 7.33
N THR A 176 20.53 10.32 8.64
CA THR A 176 20.76 11.62 9.30
C THR A 176 22.22 12.04 9.19
N ALA A 177 23.17 11.13 9.40
CA ALA A 177 24.59 11.43 9.27
C ALA A 177 24.98 11.82 7.83
N LEU A 178 24.34 11.21 6.81
CA LEU A 178 24.51 11.60 5.40
C LEU A 178 23.94 13.00 5.12
N ASP A 179 22.81 13.38 5.74
CA ASP A 179 22.25 14.73 5.62
C ASP A 179 23.14 15.79 6.28
N GLU A 180 23.71 15.49 7.44
CA GLU A 180 24.66 16.37 8.14
C GLU A 180 25.94 16.56 7.33
N VAL A 181 26.50 15.47 6.79
CA VAL A 181 27.71 15.54 5.96
C VAL A 181 27.47 16.30 4.66
N GLN A 182 26.28 16.20 4.07
CA GLN A 182 25.94 16.96 2.87
C GLN A 182 25.99 18.49 3.08
N GLN A 183 25.83 18.98 4.31
CA GLN A 183 25.85 20.42 4.65
C GLN A 183 27.27 21.01 4.70
N PHE A 184 28.34 20.21 4.66
CA PHE A 184 29.70 20.73 4.56
C PHE A 184 29.89 21.45 3.22
N HIS A 185 30.43 22.68 3.26
CA HIS A 185 30.60 23.54 2.07
C HIS A 185 31.33 22.85 0.90
N GLU A 186 32.29 21.96 1.17
CA GLU A 186 33.05 21.19 0.17
C GLU A 186 32.17 20.20 -0.62
N LEU A 187 31.16 19.63 0.04
CA LEU A 187 30.22 18.66 -0.54
C LEU A 187 28.99 19.35 -1.12
N ASP A 188 28.61 20.49 -0.53
CA ASP A 188 27.47 21.28 -1.00
C ASP A 188 27.73 21.88 -2.40
N ALA A 189 29.00 22.16 -2.73
CA ALA A 189 29.38 22.69 -4.03
C ALA A 189 29.35 21.65 -5.18
N ASN A 190 29.40 20.35 -4.88
CA ASN A 190 29.49 19.29 -5.90
C ASN A 190 28.14 18.60 -6.13
N MET A 191 27.48 18.97 -7.23
CA MET A 191 26.17 18.43 -7.63
C MET A 191 26.19 16.91 -7.83
N GLN A 192 27.29 16.34 -8.34
CA GLN A 192 27.41 14.90 -8.54
C GLN A 192 27.43 14.16 -7.20
N VAL A 193 28.20 14.66 -6.23
CA VAL A 193 28.27 14.06 -4.89
C VAL A 193 26.92 14.18 -4.18
N LYS A 194 26.23 15.32 -4.29
CA LYS A 194 24.85 15.46 -3.77
C LYS A 194 23.90 14.42 -4.34
N GLN A 195 23.96 14.17 -5.64
CA GLN A 195 23.11 13.17 -6.29
C GLN A 195 23.40 11.76 -5.75
N PHE A 196 24.69 11.39 -5.62
CA PHE A 196 25.09 10.11 -5.03
C PHE A 196 24.59 9.92 -3.59
N LEU A 197 24.68 10.96 -2.75
CA LEU A 197 24.18 10.92 -1.37
C LEU A 197 22.66 10.78 -1.33
N ASN A 198 21.94 11.52 -2.17
CA ASN A 198 20.48 11.41 -2.28
C ASN A 198 20.02 10.04 -2.74
N ASP A 199 20.70 9.44 -3.72
CA ASP A 199 20.35 8.12 -4.20
C ASP A 199 20.65 7.04 -3.15
N ASN A 200 21.76 7.16 -2.41
CA ASN A 200 22.02 6.30 -1.25
C ASN A 200 20.90 6.40 -0.20
N LYS A 201 20.47 7.61 0.14
CA LYS A 201 19.35 7.81 1.07
C LYS A 201 18.05 7.19 0.54
N ARG A 202 17.81 7.21 -0.78
CA ARG A 202 16.64 6.54 -1.38
C ARG A 202 16.71 5.02 -1.25
N LEU A 203 17.88 4.41 -1.46
CA LEU A 203 18.10 2.96 -1.25
C LEU A 203 17.83 2.58 0.22
N LEU A 204 18.42 3.32 1.15
CA LEU A 204 18.23 3.13 2.59
C LEU A 204 16.78 3.35 3.04
N SER A 205 16.12 4.37 2.51
CA SER A 205 14.68 4.62 2.77
C SER A 205 13.82 3.45 2.29
N THR A 206 14.12 2.91 1.11
CA THR A 206 13.40 1.76 0.55
C THR A 206 13.57 0.53 1.44
N MET A 207 14.78 0.28 1.96
CA MET A 207 15.04 -0.80 2.91
C MET A 207 14.18 -0.69 4.17
N ILE A 208 14.01 0.50 4.74
CA ILE A 208 13.12 0.73 5.89
C ILE A 208 11.66 0.47 5.50
N LEU A 209 11.23 1.01 4.36
CA LEU A 209 9.84 0.91 3.90
C LEU A 209 9.42 -0.54 3.60
N LEU A 210 10.33 -1.39 3.13
CA LEU A 210 10.07 -2.84 2.94
C LEU A 210 9.62 -3.53 4.23
N ASN A 211 10.01 -3.02 5.41
CA ASN A 211 9.55 -3.57 6.68
C ASN A 211 8.06 -3.34 6.96
N ASN A 212 7.46 -2.30 6.38
CA ASN A 212 6.05 -1.95 6.62
C ASN A 212 5.10 -3.05 6.14
N VAL A 213 5.51 -3.86 5.17
CA VAL A 213 4.73 -4.98 4.65
C VAL A 213 5.16 -6.26 5.35
N GLN A 214 4.20 -6.93 5.98
CA GLN A 214 4.39 -8.16 6.76
C GLN A 214 3.43 -9.25 6.29
N GLU A 215 3.76 -10.53 6.48
CA GLU A 215 2.87 -11.65 6.13
C GLU A 215 1.49 -11.55 6.80
N SER A 216 1.46 -11.02 8.03
CA SER A 216 0.23 -10.70 8.78
C SER A 216 -0.70 -9.76 8.02
N THR A 217 -0.18 -8.93 7.10
CA THR A 217 -0.96 -8.00 6.29
C THR A 217 -1.94 -8.75 5.40
N ILE A 218 -1.50 -9.82 4.74
CA ILE A 218 -2.37 -10.66 3.90
C ILE A 218 -3.46 -11.30 4.76
N SER A 219 -3.10 -11.83 5.93
CA SER A 219 -4.07 -12.43 6.85
C SER A 219 -5.13 -11.43 7.33
N ILE A 220 -4.73 -10.18 7.59
CA ILE A 220 -5.67 -9.10 7.95
C ILE A 220 -6.59 -8.77 6.78
N MET A 221 -6.05 -8.69 5.56
CA MET A 221 -6.83 -8.43 4.36
C MET A 221 -7.89 -9.52 4.14
N ASP A 222 -7.51 -10.79 4.26
CA ASP A 222 -8.43 -11.93 4.09
C ASP A 222 -9.56 -11.92 5.13
N LEU A 223 -9.22 -11.63 6.39
CA LEU A 223 -10.23 -11.52 7.46
C LEU A 223 -11.21 -10.36 7.22
N VAL A 224 -10.70 -9.22 6.76
CA VAL A 224 -11.50 -8.00 6.54
C VAL A 224 -12.34 -8.10 5.27
N ALA A 225 -11.81 -8.79 4.24
CA ALA A 225 -12.45 -8.94 2.95
C ALA A 225 -13.49 -10.07 2.92
N ASP A 226 -13.65 -10.86 3.99
CA ASP A 226 -14.64 -11.93 4.06
C ASP A 226 -16.05 -11.45 3.64
N LEU A 227 -16.53 -11.99 2.53
CA LEU A 227 -17.85 -11.71 1.94
C LEU A 227 -18.81 -12.88 2.09
N SER A 228 -18.47 -13.92 2.87
CA SER A 228 -19.28 -15.14 3.02
C SER A 228 -20.74 -14.85 3.41
N TYR A 229 -21.00 -13.76 4.13
CA TYR A 229 -22.35 -13.33 4.53
C TYR A 229 -23.24 -12.91 3.34
N ALA A 230 -22.65 -12.51 2.21
CA ALA A 230 -23.39 -12.03 1.04
C ALA A 230 -23.78 -13.15 0.07
N TRP A 231 -23.36 -14.39 0.29
CA TRP A 231 -23.68 -15.52 -0.59
C TRP A 231 -25.19 -15.73 -0.77
N ILE A 232 -25.97 -15.46 0.28
CA ILE A 232 -27.44 -15.57 0.27
C ILE A 232 -28.10 -14.42 -0.53
N ILE A 233 -27.37 -13.32 -0.73
CA ILE A 233 -27.90 -12.07 -1.28
C ILE A 233 -27.35 -11.81 -2.69
N ILE A 234 -26.27 -12.48 -3.09
CA ILE A 234 -25.61 -12.23 -4.39
C ILE A 234 -26.55 -12.52 -5.56
N ASP A 235 -27.47 -13.47 -5.41
CA ASP A 235 -28.49 -13.82 -6.40
C ASP A 235 -29.40 -12.63 -6.73
N SER A 236 -29.71 -11.77 -5.75
CA SER A 236 -30.54 -10.57 -5.97
C SER A 236 -29.85 -9.53 -6.85
N PHE A 237 -28.51 -9.57 -6.94
CA PHE A 237 -27.72 -8.69 -7.80
C PHE A 237 -27.53 -9.25 -9.22
N THR A 238 -27.93 -10.50 -9.51
CA THR A 238 -27.70 -11.14 -10.82
C THR A 238 -28.24 -10.32 -11.99
N GLY A 239 -29.46 -9.78 -11.87
CA GLY A 239 -30.05 -8.94 -12.92
C GLY A 239 -29.23 -7.67 -13.18
N VAL A 240 -28.75 -7.03 -12.10
CA VAL A 240 -27.91 -5.82 -12.15
C VAL A 240 -26.54 -6.14 -12.75
N MET A 241 -25.95 -7.30 -12.42
CA MET A 241 -24.69 -7.77 -13.00
C MET A 241 -24.82 -7.96 -14.53
N GLN A 242 -25.83 -8.69 -14.98
CA GLN A 242 -26.04 -8.99 -16.39
C GLN A 242 -26.28 -7.71 -17.22
N GLU A 243 -27.11 -6.80 -16.70
CA GLU A 243 -27.34 -5.52 -17.37
C GLU A 243 -26.08 -4.65 -17.38
N GLY A 244 -25.33 -4.63 -16.28
CA GLY A 244 -24.05 -3.92 -16.18
C GLY A 244 -23.02 -4.40 -17.20
N ILE A 245 -22.86 -5.72 -17.38
CA ILE A 245 -21.94 -6.30 -18.38
C ILE A 245 -22.34 -5.91 -19.79
N LYS A 246 -23.65 -5.96 -20.11
CA LYS A 246 -24.16 -5.57 -21.44
C LYS A 246 -23.85 -4.11 -21.76
N ARG A 247 -23.91 -3.22 -20.77
CA ARG A 247 -23.62 -1.79 -20.92
C ARG A 247 -22.12 -1.50 -20.97
N SER A 248 -21.31 -2.21 -20.18
CA SER A 248 -19.87 -1.99 -20.10
C SER A 248 -19.12 -3.31 -19.88
N PRO A 249 -18.51 -3.89 -20.92
CA PRO A 249 -17.76 -5.15 -20.82
C PRO A 249 -16.59 -5.11 -19.83
N SER A 250 -15.99 -3.93 -19.58
CA SER A 250 -14.93 -3.74 -18.58
C SER A 250 -15.37 -4.02 -17.13
N LEU A 251 -16.68 -4.10 -16.87
CA LEU A 251 -17.22 -4.50 -15.57
C LEU A 251 -16.81 -5.93 -15.18
N VAL A 252 -16.53 -6.78 -16.17
CA VAL A 252 -16.14 -8.19 -15.97
C VAL A 252 -14.89 -8.31 -15.09
N THR A 253 -13.92 -7.41 -15.20
CA THR A 253 -12.72 -7.43 -14.35
C THR A 253 -13.08 -7.22 -12.88
N LYS A 254 -13.94 -6.25 -12.59
CA LYS A 254 -14.41 -5.97 -11.22
C LYS A 254 -15.26 -7.12 -10.67
N LEU A 255 -16.10 -7.71 -11.52
CA LEU A 255 -16.89 -8.89 -11.16
C LEU A 255 -16.01 -10.09 -10.84
N ARG A 256 -14.98 -10.35 -11.64
CA ARG A 256 -13.99 -11.39 -11.34
C ARG A 256 -13.39 -11.19 -9.96
N ALA A 257 -12.96 -9.96 -9.63
CA ALA A 257 -12.45 -9.65 -8.30
C ALA A 257 -13.50 -9.88 -7.20
N THR A 258 -14.77 -9.53 -7.44
CA THR A 258 -15.88 -9.79 -6.50
C THR A 258 -16.17 -11.26 -6.28
N PHE A 259 -16.01 -12.13 -7.29
CA PHE A 259 -16.20 -13.57 -7.13
C PHE A 259 -15.00 -14.30 -6.52
N LEU A 260 -13.80 -13.70 -6.59
CA LEU A 260 -12.59 -14.21 -5.93
C LEU A 260 -12.53 -13.85 -4.44
N LYS A 261 -13.24 -12.79 -4.05
CA LYS A 261 -13.45 -12.33 -2.68
C LYS A 261 -14.42 -13.24 -1.95
#